data_AF-A0A9C7RJ02-F1
#
_entry.id   AF-A0A9C7RJ02-F1
#
_cell.length_a   1.000
_cell.length_b   1.000
_cell.length_c   1.000
_cell.angle_alpha   90.00
_cell.angle_beta   90.00
_cell.angle_gamma   90.00
#
_symmetry.space_group_name_H-M   'P 1'
#
loop_
_entity.id
_entity.type
_entity.pdbx_description
1 polymer ?
#
loop_
_entity_poly.entity_id
_entity_poly.type
_entity_poly.pdbx_seq_one_letter_code
_entity_poly.pdbx_strand_id
1 'polypeptide(L)'
;MKNNHKLGALLAFFGILAGLLSLYFLADTYNTVIHTHFNAGQWEESNTVRIVYAILGWLGTAAGALSAAVLWGFLKKQSWAWFWGAVAATILLLAGFFPMIPAADSGLPTPTLWVFLLAAIMWFGMLLIGDVNKKVIGLTFAAGLAYVLTFIGGVAPISRFQTTFQTAETFVQSSDSFWNGVFVISQQVNWWGAAGWAIFIFAAIKGKSWATPVGIFAATMSIIGGYPMGISHALESGRFSMFLPAPIMSTIMLVILLLPSIQKLIVNQGEN
;
A
#
# COMPACT_ATOMS: atom_id res chain seq x y z
N MET A 1 7.67 -25.15 -3.49
CA MET A 1 8.60 -24.42 -4.40
C MET A 1 8.93 -25.28 -5.60
N LYS A 2 8.62 -24.82 -6.82
CA LYS A 2 8.74 -25.61 -8.07
C LYS A 2 10.17 -25.75 -8.64
N ASN A 3 11.20 -25.78 -7.79
CA ASN A 3 12.62 -25.87 -8.17
C ASN A 3 13.10 -24.82 -9.21
N ASN A 4 12.35 -23.73 -9.43
CA ASN A 4 12.62 -22.75 -10.49
C ASN A 4 13.53 -21.60 -10.00
N HIS A 5 14.74 -21.96 -9.59
CA HIS A 5 15.70 -21.05 -8.97
C HIS A 5 16.26 -20.00 -9.93
N LYS A 6 16.42 -20.34 -11.22
CA LYS A 6 16.93 -19.41 -12.23
C LYS A 6 15.94 -18.27 -12.50
N LEU A 7 14.66 -18.61 -12.65
CA LEU A 7 13.61 -17.59 -12.80
C LEU A 7 13.50 -16.73 -11.54
N GLY A 8 13.55 -17.36 -10.36
CA GLY A 8 13.56 -16.62 -9.08
C GLY A 8 14.70 -15.63 -8.95
N ALA A 9 15.92 -16.02 -9.36
CA ALA A 9 17.07 -15.12 -9.39
C ALA A 9 16.87 -13.96 -10.36
N LEU A 10 16.33 -14.20 -11.57
CA LEU A 10 16.02 -13.14 -12.53
C LEU A 10 14.98 -12.15 -11.98
N LEU A 11 13.91 -12.65 -11.36
CA LEU A 11 12.88 -11.80 -10.75
C LEU A 11 13.42 -11.00 -9.56
N ALA A 12 14.33 -11.59 -8.77
CA ALA A 12 15.00 -10.89 -7.69
C ALA A 12 15.88 -9.75 -8.22
N PHE A 13 16.54 -9.94 -9.37
CA PHE A 13 17.27 -8.86 -10.04
C PHE A 13 16.33 -7.71 -10.48
N PHE A 14 15.14 -8.01 -10.99
CA PHE A 14 14.14 -6.97 -11.25
C PHE A 14 13.73 -6.23 -9.98
N GLY A 15 13.62 -6.90 -8.84
CA GLY A 15 13.38 -6.25 -7.54
C GLY A 15 14.49 -5.29 -7.13
N ILE A 16 15.76 -5.66 -7.34
CA ILE A 16 16.91 -4.78 -7.10
C ILE A 16 16.83 -3.55 -8.01
N LEU A 17 16.59 -3.75 -9.31
CA LEU A 17 16.46 -2.66 -10.27
C LEU A 17 15.29 -1.74 -9.91
N ALA A 18 14.12 -2.30 -9.56
CA ALA A 18 12.96 -1.55 -9.13
C ALA A 18 13.24 -0.71 -7.87
N GLY A 19 13.98 -1.24 -6.90
CA GLY A 19 14.40 -0.47 -5.72
C GLY A 19 15.36 0.68 -6.03
N LEU A 20 16.32 0.46 -6.93
CA LEU A 20 17.22 1.52 -7.41
C LEU A 20 16.46 2.60 -8.18
N LEU A 21 15.53 2.20 -9.07
CA LEU A 21 14.66 3.10 -9.80
C LEU A 21 13.72 3.86 -8.86
N SER A 22 13.21 3.21 -7.81
CA SER A 22 12.39 3.85 -6.79
C SER A 22 13.16 4.98 -6.09
N LEU A 23 14.40 4.72 -5.66
CA LEU A 23 15.26 5.76 -5.07
C LEU A 23 15.51 6.90 -6.05
N TYR A 24 15.95 6.58 -7.27
CA TYR A 24 16.30 7.57 -8.28
C TYR A 24 15.09 8.43 -8.68
N PHE A 25 13.98 7.82 -9.08
CA PHE A 25 12.80 8.56 -9.54
C PHE A 25 12.15 9.37 -8.43
N LEU A 26 12.10 8.86 -7.20
CA LEU A 26 11.57 9.65 -6.09
C LEU A 26 12.47 10.84 -5.77
N ALA A 27 13.80 10.66 -5.77
CA ALA A 27 14.73 11.77 -5.55
C ALA A 27 14.65 12.83 -6.67
N ASP A 28 14.59 12.39 -7.93
CA ASP A 28 14.53 13.25 -9.12
C ASP A 28 13.22 14.05 -9.18
N THR A 29 12.10 13.41 -8.88
CA THR A 29 10.77 14.06 -8.96
C THR A 29 10.36 14.80 -7.68
N TYR A 30 11.01 14.56 -6.54
CA TYR A 30 10.62 15.09 -5.23
C TYR A 30 10.33 16.60 -5.26
N ASN A 31 11.36 17.40 -5.58
CA ASN A 31 11.22 18.85 -5.58
C ASN A 31 10.29 19.33 -6.70
N THR A 32 10.33 18.70 -7.88
CA THR A 32 9.49 19.08 -9.03
C THR A 32 8.01 18.96 -8.71
N VAL A 33 7.57 17.83 -8.13
CA VAL A 33 6.17 17.61 -7.75
C VAL A 33 5.76 18.59 -6.65
N ILE A 34 6.60 18.77 -5.63
CA ILE A 34 6.34 19.72 -4.53
C ILE A 34 6.19 21.15 -5.05
N HIS A 35 7.12 21.62 -5.88
CA HIS A 35 7.08 22.98 -6.42
C HIS A 35 5.88 23.21 -7.34
N THR A 36 5.46 22.19 -8.10
CA THR A 36 4.30 22.30 -8.98
C THR A 36 3.02 22.54 -8.19
N HIS A 37 2.76 21.72 -7.16
CA HIS A 37 1.61 21.92 -6.27
C HIS A 37 1.72 23.24 -5.49
N PHE A 38 2.91 23.59 -5.01
CA PHE A 38 3.11 24.84 -4.26
C PHE A 38 2.81 26.08 -5.12
N ASN A 39 3.28 26.10 -6.38
CA ASN A 39 3.02 27.18 -7.33
C ASN A 39 1.55 27.24 -7.76
N ALA A 40 0.82 26.12 -7.70
CA ALA A 40 -0.62 26.05 -7.93
C ALA A 40 -1.46 26.47 -6.71
N GLY A 41 -0.83 26.85 -5.59
CA GLY A 41 -1.53 27.18 -4.35
C GLY A 41 -2.05 25.95 -3.59
N GLN A 42 -1.60 24.74 -3.95
CA GLN A 42 -1.93 23.45 -3.33
C GLN A 42 -0.84 23.00 -2.33
N TRP A 43 -0.52 23.90 -1.41
CA TRP A 43 0.40 23.70 -0.30
C TRP A 43 0.12 22.47 0.57
N GLU A 44 -1.13 22.08 0.80
CA GLU A 44 -1.52 20.85 1.50
C GLU A 44 -1.03 19.59 0.78
N GLU A 45 -1.19 19.54 -0.54
CA GLU A 45 -0.72 18.42 -1.34
C GLU A 45 0.81 18.39 -1.38
N SER A 46 1.43 19.58 -1.50
CA SER A 46 2.90 19.75 -1.43
C SER A 46 3.48 19.18 -0.13
N ASN A 47 2.87 19.50 1.01
CA ASN A 47 3.33 19.01 2.32
C ASN A 47 3.05 17.52 2.51
N THR A 48 1.95 17.03 1.96
CA THR A 48 1.64 15.59 1.94
C THR A 48 2.70 14.83 1.14
N VAL A 49 3.05 15.29 -0.06
CA VAL A 49 4.13 14.73 -0.89
C VAL A 49 5.45 14.72 -0.15
N ARG A 50 5.81 15.82 0.53
CA ARG A 50 7.08 15.91 1.31
C ARG A 50 7.24 14.75 2.30
N ILE A 51 6.17 14.37 2.98
CA ILE A 51 6.15 13.31 3.98
C ILE A 51 6.08 11.94 3.30
N VAL A 52 5.12 11.76 2.40
CA VAL A 52 4.80 10.44 1.84
C VAL A 52 5.88 9.96 0.87
N TYR A 53 6.47 10.83 0.06
CA TYR A 53 7.60 10.45 -0.81
C TYR A 53 8.82 10.01 0.01
N ALA A 54 9.09 10.66 1.14
CA ALA A 54 10.18 10.25 2.02
C ALA A 54 9.92 8.84 2.58
N ILE A 55 8.69 8.57 3.04
CA ILE A 55 8.26 7.25 3.53
C ILE A 55 8.40 6.17 2.44
N LEU A 56 7.90 6.45 1.24
CA LEU A 56 7.93 5.48 0.14
C LEU A 56 9.33 5.30 -0.44
N GLY A 57 10.17 6.34 -0.40
CA GLY A 57 11.57 6.28 -0.84
C GLY A 57 12.39 5.31 0.00
N TRP A 58 12.28 5.38 1.33
CA TRP A 58 13.00 4.43 2.19
C TRP A 58 12.42 3.01 2.07
N LEU A 59 11.08 2.87 2.01
CA LEU A 59 10.43 1.56 1.87
C LEU A 59 10.81 0.89 0.54
N GLY A 60 10.75 1.61 -0.58
CA GLY A 60 11.13 1.11 -1.90
C GLY A 60 12.61 0.74 -1.97
N THR A 61 13.48 1.58 -1.41
CA THR A 61 14.93 1.31 -1.35
C THR A 61 15.22 0.08 -0.49
N ALA A 62 14.59 -0.04 0.68
CA ALA A 62 14.74 -1.19 1.56
C ALA A 62 14.23 -2.50 0.91
N ALA A 63 13.13 -2.43 0.15
CA ALA A 63 12.63 -3.56 -0.63
C ALA A 63 13.58 -3.98 -1.77
N GLY A 64 14.27 -3.01 -2.39
CA GLY A 64 15.38 -3.29 -3.31
C GLY A 64 16.53 -4.04 -2.64
N ALA A 65 16.94 -3.59 -1.45
CA ALA A 65 17.97 -4.28 -0.66
C ALA A 65 17.52 -5.69 -0.24
N LEU A 66 16.26 -5.85 0.19
CA LEU A 66 15.68 -7.17 0.47
C LEU A 66 15.70 -8.07 -0.76
N SER A 67 15.47 -7.51 -1.96
CA SER A 67 15.55 -8.26 -3.22
C SER A 67 16.97 -8.79 -3.50
N ALA A 68 18.02 -8.10 -3.04
CA ALA A 68 19.39 -8.62 -3.09
C ALA A 68 19.59 -9.85 -2.18
N ALA A 69 19.02 -9.85 -0.98
CA ALA A 69 19.02 -11.02 -0.11
C ALA A 69 18.21 -12.18 -0.73
N VAL A 70 17.09 -11.88 -1.37
CA VAL A 70 16.28 -12.86 -2.12
C VAL A 70 17.07 -13.46 -3.29
N LEU A 71 17.80 -12.64 -4.05
CA LEU A 71 18.70 -13.11 -5.10
C LEU A 71 19.71 -14.10 -4.56
N TRP A 72 20.39 -13.76 -3.47
CA TRP A 72 21.31 -14.68 -2.79
C TRP A 72 20.60 -15.98 -2.39
N GLY A 73 19.39 -15.89 -1.83
CA GLY A 73 18.57 -17.04 -1.48
C GLY A 73 18.33 -17.97 -2.67
N PHE A 74 17.92 -17.44 -3.83
CA PHE A 74 17.73 -18.26 -5.03
C PHE A 74 19.02 -18.87 -5.56
N LEU A 75 20.14 -18.13 -5.56
CA LEU A 75 21.45 -18.64 -5.95
C LEU A 75 21.92 -19.78 -5.04
N LYS A 76 21.55 -19.72 -3.75
CA LYS A 76 21.83 -20.76 -2.75
C LYS A 76 20.68 -21.77 -2.58
N LYS A 77 19.72 -21.79 -3.51
CA LYS A 77 18.58 -22.73 -3.53
C LYS A 77 17.77 -22.75 -2.23
N GLN A 78 17.65 -21.60 -1.58
CA GLN A 78 16.93 -21.44 -0.33
C GLN A 78 15.43 -21.36 -0.57
N SER A 79 14.66 -22.16 0.16
CA SER A 79 13.20 -22.27 0.00
C SER A 79 12.43 -21.06 0.50
N TRP A 80 13.04 -20.20 1.32
CA TRP A 80 12.41 -18.97 1.83
C TRP A 80 12.46 -17.81 0.83
N ALA A 81 13.31 -17.89 -0.21
CA ALA A 81 13.60 -16.78 -1.11
C ALA A 81 12.35 -16.23 -1.81
N TRP A 82 11.48 -17.11 -2.30
CA TRP A 82 10.26 -16.69 -3.00
C TRP A 82 9.32 -15.88 -2.10
N PHE A 83 9.24 -16.21 -0.81
CA PHE A 83 8.35 -15.53 0.12
C PHE A 83 8.82 -14.10 0.37
N TRP A 84 10.11 -13.93 0.69
CA TRP A 84 10.70 -12.61 0.88
C TRP A 84 10.75 -11.81 -0.43
N GLY A 85 10.80 -12.49 -1.58
CA GLY A 85 10.60 -11.86 -2.88
C GLY A 85 9.19 -11.29 -3.05
N ALA A 86 8.16 -12.04 -2.64
CA ALA A 86 6.78 -11.54 -2.64
C ALA A 86 6.61 -10.36 -1.67
N VAL A 87 7.25 -10.40 -0.49
CA VAL A 87 7.26 -9.27 0.47
C VAL A 87 7.88 -8.02 -0.15
N ALA A 88 9.08 -8.14 -0.73
CA ALA A 88 9.75 -7.03 -1.41
C ALA A 88 8.88 -6.46 -2.54
N ALA A 89 8.29 -7.33 -3.36
CA ALA A 89 7.41 -6.92 -4.45
C ALA A 89 6.15 -6.20 -3.96
N THR A 90 5.52 -6.64 -2.85
CA THR A 90 4.37 -5.94 -2.26
C THR A 90 4.74 -4.51 -1.84
N ILE A 91 5.92 -4.31 -1.25
CA ILE A 91 6.39 -2.96 -0.84
C ILE A 91 6.67 -2.10 -2.08
N LEU A 92 7.34 -2.65 -3.08
CA LEU A 92 7.65 -1.94 -4.33
C LEU A 92 6.39 -1.59 -5.14
N LEU A 93 5.34 -2.42 -5.08
CA LEU A 93 4.05 -2.10 -5.68
C LEU A 93 3.47 -0.82 -5.07
N LEU A 94 3.49 -0.68 -3.74
CA LEU A 94 3.03 0.56 -3.10
C LEU A 94 3.94 1.75 -3.46
N ALA A 95 5.26 1.57 -3.34
CA ALA A 95 6.26 2.61 -3.61
C ALA A 95 6.30 3.06 -5.08
N GLY A 96 5.90 2.20 -6.02
CA GLY A 96 5.75 2.57 -7.43
C GLY A 96 4.41 3.24 -7.73
N PHE A 97 3.33 2.74 -7.13
CA PHE A 97 1.96 3.19 -7.43
C PHE A 97 1.63 4.56 -6.85
N PHE A 98 1.84 4.77 -5.55
CA PHE A 98 1.37 6.00 -4.91
C PHE A 98 2.03 7.26 -5.49
N PRO A 99 3.36 7.33 -5.71
CA PRO A 99 4.02 8.54 -6.19
C PRO A 99 3.57 8.99 -7.57
N MET A 100 3.05 8.07 -8.39
CA MET A 100 2.46 8.38 -9.69
C MET A 100 1.23 9.29 -9.56
N ILE A 101 0.48 9.22 -8.46
CA ILE A 101 -0.77 9.98 -8.28
C ILE A 101 -0.52 11.49 -8.24
N PRO A 102 0.28 12.05 -7.31
CA PRO A 102 0.51 13.50 -7.26
C PRO A 102 1.27 14.01 -8.49
N ALA A 103 2.17 13.21 -9.08
CA ALA A 103 2.82 13.56 -10.34
C ALA A 103 1.80 13.67 -11.49
N ALA A 104 0.89 12.70 -11.63
CA ALA A 104 -0.14 12.72 -12.66
C ALA A 104 -1.15 13.85 -12.46
N ASP A 105 -1.56 14.12 -11.21
CA ASP A 105 -2.45 15.24 -10.87
C ASP A 105 -1.83 16.59 -11.25
N SER A 106 -0.51 16.71 -11.13
CA SER A 106 0.30 17.85 -11.58
C SER A 106 0.59 17.88 -13.10
N GLY A 107 0.09 16.91 -13.89
CA GLY A 107 0.40 16.79 -15.31
C GLY A 107 1.88 16.46 -15.61
N LEU A 108 2.62 15.96 -14.63
CA LEU A 108 4.04 15.60 -14.74
C LEU A 108 4.22 14.14 -15.21
N PRO A 109 5.38 13.79 -15.77
CA PRO A 109 5.73 12.40 -16.05
C PRO A 109 5.69 11.52 -14.79
N THR A 110 5.32 10.24 -14.96
CA THR A 110 5.12 9.28 -13.87
C THR A 110 6.11 8.11 -13.92
N PRO A 111 7.42 8.37 -13.79
CA PRO A 111 8.44 7.34 -14.01
C PRO A 111 8.37 6.18 -13.01
N THR A 112 7.77 6.38 -11.82
CA THR A 112 7.54 5.31 -10.84
C THR A 112 6.58 4.21 -11.33
N LEU A 113 5.87 4.43 -12.44
CA LEU A 113 5.11 3.37 -13.12
C LEU A 113 6.00 2.17 -13.48
N TRP A 114 7.27 2.40 -13.85
CA TRP A 114 8.21 1.32 -14.13
C TRP A 114 8.54 0.50 -12.89
N VAL A 115 8.65 1.13 -11.72
CA VAL A 115 8.82 0.44 -10.44
C VAL A 115 7.62 -0.46 -10.17
N PHE A 116 6.40 0.06 -10.37
CA PHE A 116 5.16 -0.70 -10.19
C PHE A 116 5.09 -1.91 -11.12
N LEU A 117 5.38 -1.75 -12.42
CA LEU A 117 5.31 -2.83 -13.40
C LEU A 117 6.32 -3.95 -13.11
N LEU A 118 7.57 -3.58 -12.78
CA LEU A 118 8.59 -4.55 -12.39
C LEU A 118 8.19 -5.30 -11.11
N ALA A 119 7.65 -4.58 -10.13
CA ALA A 119 7.15 -5.17 -8.89
C ALA A 119 5.96 -6.10 -9.12
N ALA A 120 5.04 -5.77 -10.05
CA ALA A 120 3.91 -6.63 -10.40
C ALA A 120 4.38 -7.95 -11.03
N ILE A 121 5.32 -7.87 -12.00
CA ILE A 121 5.93 -9.05 -12.61
C ILE A 121 6.60 -9.92 -11.53
N MET A 122 7.37 -9.29 -10.65
CA MET A 122 8.03 -9.96 -9.53
C MET A 122 7.01 -10.61 -8.59
N TRP A 123 5.95 -9.91 -8.19
CA TRP A 123 4.95 -10.40 -7.24
C TRP A 123 4.27 -11.67 -7.76
N PHE A 124 3.69 -11.63 -8.96
CA PHE A 124 3.06 -12.82 -9.56
C PHE A 124 4.07 -13.94 -9.78
N GLY A 125 5.27 -13.61 -10.27
CA GLY A 125 6.33 -14.61 -10.49
C GLY A 125 6.75 -15.33 -9.21
N MET A 126 6.91 -14.61 -8.09
CA MET A 126 7.28 -15.18 -6.80
C MET A 126 6.19 -16.10 -6.25
N LEU A 127 4.91 -15.74 -6.40
CA LEU A 127 3.79 -16.60 -5.98
C LEU A 127 3.70 -17.89 -6.82
N LEU A 128 3.96 -17.80 -8.13
CA LEU A 128 4.02 -18.98 -9.00
C LEU A 128 5.18 -19.91 -8.65
N ILE A 129 6.36 -19.36 -8.33
CA ILE A 129 7.53 -20.13 -7.87
C ILE A 129 7.26 -20.78 -6.51
N GLY A 130 6.58 -20.04 -5.62
CA GLY A 130 6.14 -20.48 -4.30
C GLY A 130 5.08 -21.57 -4.32
N ASP A 131 4.45 -21.81 -5.48
CA ASP A 131 3.32 -22.72 -5.68
C ASP A 131 2.06 -22.32 -4.88
N VAL A 132 1.80 -21.01 -4.83
CA VAL A 132 0.61 -20.48 -4.16
C VAL A 132 -0.64 -20.82 -4.97
N ASN A 133 -1.68 -21.30 -4.30
CA ASN A 133 -2.97 -21.64 -4.90
C ASN A 133 -3.56 -20.42 -5.62
N LYS A 134 -4.02 -20.59 -6.86
CA LYS A 134 -4.55 -19.50 -7.69
C LYS A 134 -5.69 -18.71 -7.03
N LYS A 135 -6.53 -19.37 -6.23
CA LYS A 135 -7.61 -18.69 -5.49
C LYS A 135 -7.05 -17.84 -4.35
N VAL A 136 -5.97 -18.29 -3.70
CA VAL A 136 -5.26 -17.50 -2.69
C VAL A 136 -4.56 -16.30 -3.34
N ILE A 137 -3.96 -16.48 -4.53
CA ILE A 137 -3.41 -15.35 -5.32
C ILE A 137 -4.51 -14.32 -5.61
N GLY A 138 -5.69 -14.74 -6.06
CA GLY A 138 -6.82 -13.84 -6.31
C GLY A 138 -7.30 -13.12 -5.04
N LEU A 139 -7.39 -13.84 -3.92
CA LEU A 139 -7.76 -13.26 -2.62
C LEU A 139 -6.75 -12.23 -2.14
N THR A 140 -5.45 -12.54 -2.21
CA THR A 140 -4.39 -11.63 -1.75
C THR A 140 -4.16 -10.47 -2.72
N PHE A 141 -4.48 -10.62 -4.00
CA PHE A 141 -4.54 -9.52 -4.95
C PHE A 141 -5.67 -8.53 -4.60
N ALA A 142 -6.88 -9.03 -4.31
CA ALA A 142 -7.99 -8.20 -3.83
C ALA A 142 -7.66 -7.52 -2.49
N ALA A 143 -7.00 -8.23 -1.57
CA ALA A 143 -6.48 -7.64 -0.34
C ALA A 143 -5.38 -6.59 -0.61
N GLY A 144 -4.60 -6.74 -1.68
CA GLY A 144 -3.63 -5.76 -2.16
C GLY A 144 -4.30 -4.45 -2.60
N LEU A 145 -5.48 -4.52 -3.22
CA LEU A 145 -6.29 -3.32 -3.50
C LEU A 145 -6.78 -2.68 -2.21
N ALA A 146 -7.29 -3.46 -1.25
CA ALA A 146 -7.71 -2.95 0.05
C ALA A 146 -6.53 -2.30 0.81
N TYR A 147 -5.34 -2.90 0.75
CA TYR A 147 -4.09 -2.38 1.29
C TYR A 147 -3.75 -0.99 0.73
N VAL A 148 -3.67 -0.86 -0.60
CA VAL A 148 -3.29 0.40 -1.26
C VAL A 148 -4.33 1.48 -1.00
N LEU A 149 -5.62 1.15 -1.13
CA LEU A 149 -6.70 2.11 -0.86
C LEU A 149 -6.69 2.56 0.60
N THR A 150 -6.46 1.64 1.54
CA THR A 150 -6.36 1.97 2.96
C THR A 150 -5.13 2.83 3.26
N PHE A 151 -4.00 2.59 2.59
CA PHE A 151 -2.83 3.46 2.69
C PHE A 151 -3.15 4.88 2.20
N ILE A 152 -3.79 5.02 1.03
CA ILE A 152 -4.26 6.30 0.49
C ILE A 152 -5.24 6.97 1.46
N GLY A 153 -6.13 6.20 2.08
CA GLY A 153 -7.04 6.68 3.13
C GLY A 153 -6.33 7.20 4.38
N GLY A 154 -5.07 6.82 4.62
CA GLY A 154 -4.23 7.44 5.62
C GLY A 154 -3.42 8.64 5.11
N VAL A 155 -3.21 8.76 3.79
CA VAL A 155 -2.56 9.94 3.19
C VAL A 155 -3.52 11.13 3.09
N ALA A 156 -4.74 10.90 2.59
CA ALA A 156 -5.71 11.96 2.34
C ALA A 156 -6.08 12.81 3.58
N PRO A 157 -6.15 12.27 4.81
CA PRO A 157 -6.37 13.08 6.01
C PRO A 157 -5.22 14.06 6.32
N ILE A 158 -3.99 13.79 5.87
CA ILE A 158 -2.86 14.72 6.02
C ILE A 158 -3.16 16.01 5.25
N SER A 159 -3.50 15.85 3.97
CA SER A 159 -3.88 16.96 3.08
C SER A 159 -5.12 17.69 3.62
N ARG A 160 -6.18 16.97 4.00
CA ARG A 160 -7.41 17.58 4.53
C ARG A 160 -7.18 18.35 5.83
N PHE A 161 -6.38 17.82 6.75
CA PHE A 161 -6.02 18.54 7.98
C PHE A 161 -5.31 19.86 7.66
N GLN A 162 -4.39 19.84 6.69
CA GLN A 162 -3.65 21.03 6.28
C GLN A 162 -4.53 22.04 5.52
N THR A 163 -5.55 21.59 4.77
CA THR A 163 -6.54 22.48 4.15
C THR A 163 -7.32 23.26 5.20
N THR A 164 -7.77 22.59 6.26
CA THR A 164 -8.61 23.20 7.30
C THR A 164 -7.78 24.03 8.31
N PHE A 165 -6.50 23.69 8.53
CA PHE A 165 -5.62 24.32 9.54
C PHE A 165 -4.31 24.82 8.96
N GLN A 166 -4.44 25.84 8.14
CA GLN A 166 -3.33 26.48 7.46
C GLN A 166 -2.44 27.31 8.39
N THR A 167 -3.01 27.88 9.46
CA THR A 167 -2.31 28.73 10.43
C THR A 167 -2.65 28.37 11.88
N ALA A 168 -1.76 28.74 12.81
CA ALA A 168 -2.03 28.60 14.25
C ALA A 168 -3.32 29.34 14.67
N GLU A 169 -3.64 30.45 14.01
CA GLU A 169 -4.87 31.20 14.28
C GLU A 169 -6.12 30.42 13.87
N THR A 170 -6.15 29.89 12.63
CA THR A 170 -7.26 29.03 12.17
C THR A 170 -7.43 27.78 13.04
N PHE A 171 -6.33 27.26 13.60
CA PHE A 171 -6.36 26.12 14.53
C PHE A 171 -7.01 26.44 15.86
N VAL A 172 -6.71 27.60 16.44
CA VAL A 172 -7.28 28.01 17.73
C VAL A 172 -8.74 28.45 17.59
N GLN A 173 -9.12 29.05 16.45
CA GLN A 173 -10.43 29.69 16.27
C GLN A 173 -11.49 28.79 15.60
N SER A 174 -11.12 27.61 15.08
CA SER A 174 -12.07 26.78 14.32
C SER A 174 -13.11 26.09 15.20
N SER A 175 -14.37 26.19 14.78
CA SER A 175 -15.49 25.44 15.34
C SER A 175 -15.46 23.93 15.02
N ASP A 176 -14.64 23.50 14.06
CA ASP A 176 -14.53 22.10 13.60
C ASP A 176 -13.48 21.26 14.35
N SER A 177 -13.05 21.71 15.54
CA SER A 177 -12.00 21.07 16.35
C SER A 177 -12.14 19.55 16.53
N PHE A 178 -13.38 19.03 16.59
CA PHE A 178 -13.65 17.59 16.64
C PHE A 178 -13.17 16.86 15.36
N TRP A 179 -13.56 17.33 14.18
CA TRP A 179 -13.20 16.71 12.90
C TRP A 179 -11.69 16.74 12.66
N ASN A 180 -10.99 17.70 13.22
CA ASN A 180 -9.52 17.76 13.20
C ASN A 180 -8.91 16.56 13.91
N GLY A 181 -9.40 16.29 15.13
CA GLY A 181 -9.02 15.12 15.90
C GLY A 181 -9.30 13.86 15.09
N VAL A 182 -10.46 13.80 14.43
CA VAL A 182 -10.82 12.68 13.56
C VAL A 182 -9.85 12.54 12.38
N PHE A 183 -9.43 13.61 11.69
CA PHE A 183 -8.48 13.56 10.57
C PHE A 183 -7.13 12.99 11.01
N VAL A 184 -6.56 13.52 12.09
CA VAL A 184 -5.24 13.10 12.59
C VAL A 184 -5.26 11.67 13.14
N ILE A 185 -6.30 11.30 13.88
CA ILE A 185 -6.43 9.94 14.42
C ILE A 185 -6.71 8.94 13.29
N SER A 186 -7.60 9.27 12.35
CA SER A 186 -7.95 8.41 11.22
C SER A 186 -6.76 8.16 10.30
N GLN A 187 -5.83 9.11 10.17
CA GLN A 187 -4.55 8.90 9.47
C GLN A 187 -3.83 7.66 10.00
N GLN A 188 -3.63 7.59 11.31
CA GLN A 188 -2.92 6.50 11.97
C GLN A 188 -3.72 5.20 11.90
N VAL A 189 -5.03 5.26 12.16
CA VAL A 189 -5.93 4.10 12.07
C VAL A 189 -5.85 3.46 10.68
N ASN A 190 -5.91 4.27 9.62
CA ASN A 190 -5.80 3.76 8.26
C ASN A 190 -4.40 3.18 7.97
N TRP A 191 -3.31 3.82 8.40
CA TRP A 191 -1.97 3.23 8.20
C TRP A 191 -1.75 1.93 8.97
N TRP A 192 -2.32 1.79 10.17
CA TRP A 192 -2.37 0.50 10.88
C TRP A 192 -3.21 -0.54 10.14
N GLY A 193 -4.34 -0.14 9.55
CA GLY A 193 -5.14 -1.00 8.67
C GLY A 193 -4.36 -1.46 7.44
N ALA A 194 -3.60 -0.57 6.80
CA ALA A 194 -2.74 -0.89 5.66
C ALA A 194 -1.64 -1.89 6.05
N ALA A 195 -0.96 -1.66 7.18
CA ALA A 195 0.00 -2.62 7.72
C ALA A 195 -0.64 -3.99 8.00
N GLY A 196 -1.84 -4.00 8.59
CA GLY A 196 -2.65 -5.20 8.79
C GLY A 196 -2.94 -5.94 7.49
N TRP A 197 -3.33 -5.24 6.41
CA TRP A 197 -3.57 -5.84 5.11
C TRP A 197 -2.30 -6.46 4.51
N ALA A 198 -1.16 -5.78 4.61
CA ALA A 198 0.12 -6.33 4.17
C ALA A 198 0.48 -7.62 4.92
N ILE A 199 0.32 -7.62 6.26
CA ILE A 199 0.56 -8.81 7.09
C ILE A 199 -0.43 -9.92 6.73
N PHE A 200 -1.70 -9.61 6.52
CA PHE A 200 -2.71 -10.58 6.04
C PHE A 200 -2.27 -11.25 4.74
N ILE A 201 -1.81 -10.47 3.75
CA ILE A 201 -1.32 -11.00 2.46
C ILE A 201 -0.21 -12.02 2.72
N PHE A 202 0.80 -11.65 3.53
CA PHE A 202 1.93 -12.53 3.83
C PHE A 202 1.55 -13.79 4.60
N ALA A 203 0.63 -13.66 5.56
CA ALA A 203 0.11 -14.77 6.33
C ALA A 203 -0.71 -15.74 5.45
N ALA A 204 -1.56 -15.19 4.57
CA ALA A 204 -2.43 -15.96 3.69
C ALA A 204 -1.63 -16.75 2.64
N ILE A 205 -0.63 -16.15 1.99
CA ILE A 205 0.22 -16.88 1.03
C ILE A 205 1.05 -17.99 1.70
N LYS A 206 1.28 -17.88 3.02
CA LYS A 206 1.95 -18.92 3.83
C LYS A 206 0.99 -19.89 4.51
N GLY A 207 -0.31 -19.76 4.23
CA GLY A 207 -1.36 -20.61 4.80
C GLY A 207 -1.45 -20.59 6.32
N LYS A 208 -1.18 -19.44 6.95
CA LYS A 208 -1.24 -19.32 8.40
C LYS A 208 -2.68 -19.19 8.87
N SER A 209 -3.07 -19.98 9.86
CA SER A 209 -4.41 -19.93 10.47
C SER A 209 -4.75 -18.57 11.07
N TRP A 210 -3.75 -17.84 11.55
CA TRP A 210 -3.91 -16.49 12.08
C TRP A 210 -4.04 -15.40 10.99
N ALA A 211 -3.96 -15.74 9.70
CA ALA A 211 -4.20 -14.79 8.63
C ALA A 211 -5.61 -14.19 8.74
N THR A 212 -6.64 -15.02 8.91
CA THR A 212 -8.04 -14.57 9.01
C THR A 212 -8.27 -13.48 10.08
N PRO A 213 -7.89 -13.68 11.36
CA PRO A 213 -8.08 -12.63 12.36
C PRO A 213 -7.31 -11.34 12.04
N VAL A 214 -6.12 -11.42 11.43
CA VAL A 214 -5.38 -10.23 10.98
C VAL A 214 -6.10 -9.51 9.83
N GLY A 215 -6.68 -10.24 8.88
CA GLY A 215 -7.48 -9.66 7.79
C GLY A 215 -8.76 -8.99 8.31
N ILE A 216 -9.41 -9.58 9.31
CA ILE A 216 -10.57 -8.97 10.00
C ILE A 216 -10.16 -7.68 10.71
N PHE A 217 -9.03 -7.70 11.43
CA PHE A 217 -8.46 -6.51 12.05
C PHE A 217 -8.18 -5.41 11.00
N ALA A 218 -7.48 -5.74 9.92
CA ALA A 218 -7.15 -4.80 8.85
C ALA A 218 -8.39 -4.16 8.22
N ALA A 219 -9.40 -4.99 7.90
CA ALA A 219 -10.65 -4.53 7.35
C ALA A 219 -11.40 -3.59 8.30
N THR A 220 -11.45 -3.95 9.59
CA THR A 220 -12.16 -3.17 10.61
C THR A 220 -11.48 -1.83 10.86
N MET A 221 -10.14 -1.78 10.88
CA MET A 221 -9.38 -0.53 10.97
C MET A 221 -9.70 0.41 9.80
N SER A 222 -9.72 -0.11 8.57
CA SER A 222 -10.08 0.67 7.37
C SER A 222 -11.53 1.18 7.41
N ILE A 223 -12.47 0.37 7.90
CA ILE A 223 -13.88 0.74 8.08
C ILE A 223 -14.02 1.87 9.11
N ILE A 224 -13.38 1.74 10.28
CA ILE A 224 -13.42 2.72 11.37
C ILE A 224 -12.76 4.03 10.95
N GLY A 225 -11.59 3.98 10.32
CA GLY A 225 -10.87 5.17 9.87
C GLY A 225 -11.43 5.80 8.58
N GLY A 226 -12.21 5.05 7.79
CA GLY A 226 -12.65 5.46 6.46
C GLY A 226 -14.11 5.94 6.38
N TYR A 227 -15.07 5.24 6.99
CA TYR A 227 -16.48 5.62 6.83
C TYR A 227 -16.85 6.98 7.44
N PRO A 228 -16.42 7.33 8.68
CA PRO A 228 -16.75 8.64 9.25
C PRO A 228 -16.32 9.79 8.33
N MET A 229 -15.09 9.69 7.82
CA MET A 229 -14.48 10.59 6.85
C MET A 229 -15.25 10.63 5.53
N GLY A 230 -15.58 9.46 4.98
CA GLY A 230 -16.30 9.30 3.74
C GLY A 230 -17.68 9.93 3.77
N ILE A 231 -18.41 9.72 4.87
CA ILE A 231 -19.77 10.21 5.05
C ILE A 231 -19.78 11.72 5.28
N SER A 232 -18.98 12.27 6.20
CA SER A 232 -18.97 13.72 6.44
C SER A 232 -18.59 14.48 5.18
N HIS A 233 -17.53 14.06 4.48
CA HIS A 233 -17.10 14.72 3.26
C HIS A 233 -18.15 14.60 2.13
N ALA A 234 -18.85 13.47 2.01
CA ALA A 234 -19.93 13.32 1.02
C ALA A 234 -21.12 14.25 1.32
N LEU A 235 -21.47 14.42 2.60
CA LEU A 235 -22.52 15.33 3.03
C LEU A 235 -22.13 16.80 2.84
N GLU A 236 -20.89 17.17 3.15
CA GLU A 236 -20.36 18.53 2.97
C GLU A 236 -20.27 18.94 1.49
N SER A 237 -19.78 18.04 0.64
CA SER A 237 -19.48 18.35 -0.76
C SER A 237 -20.62 18.03 -1.73
N GLY A 238 -21.65 17.31 -1.29
CA GLY A 238 -22.77 16.86 -2.13
C GLY A 238 -22.35 15.89 -3.25
N ARG A 239 -21.15 15.31 -3.18
CA ARG A 239 -20.57 14.42 -4.19
C ARG A 239 -19.94 13.17 -3.56
N PHE A 240 -19.63 12.18 -4.39
CA PHE A 240 -18.93 10.97 -3.93
C PHE A 240 -17.59 11.31 -3.28
N SER A 241 -17.34 10.73 -2.11
CA SER A 241 -16.14 10.99 -1.34
C SER A 241 -15.01 10.02 -1.69
N MET A 242 -13.82 10.55 -1.97
CA MET A 242 -12.61 9.74 -2.22
C MET A 242 -12.10 8.99 -0.98
N PHE A 243 -12.70 9.21 0.20
CA PHE A 243 -12.43 8.43 1.41
C PHE A 243 -13.22 7.12 1.48
N LEU A 244 -14.26 6.93 0.64
CA LEU A 244 -15.12 5.74 0.66
C LEU A 244 -14.56 4.47 -0.03
N PRO A 245 -13.70 4.53 -1.07
CA PRO A 245 -13.20 3.32 -1.74
C PRO A 245 -12.54 2.31 -0.79
N ALA A 246 -11.69 2.78 0.14
CA ALA A 246 -10.99 1.93 1.10
C ALA A 246 -11.93 1.18 2.07
N PRO A 247 -12.84 1.86 2.82
CA PRO A 247 -13.76 1.18 3.71
C PRO A 247 -14.77 0.30 2.98
N ILE A 248 -15.21 0.67 1.76
CA ILE A 248 -16.10 -0.19 0.94
C ILE A 248 -15.39 -1.49 0.55
N MET A 249 -14.19 -1.39 -0.01
CA MET A 249 -13.41 -2.57 -0.39
C MET A 249 -13.10 -3.45 0.83
N SER A 250 -12.75 -2.82 1.97
CA SER A 250 -12.52 -3.53 3.23
C SER A 250 -13.79 -4.17 3.78
N THR A 251 -14.96 -3.57 3.61
CA THR A 251 -16.25 -4.18 3.98
C THR A 251 -16.52 -5.44 3.16
N ILE A 252 -16.30 -5.38 1.84
CA ILE A 252 -16.44 -6.53 0.95
C ILE A 252 -15.47 -7.64 1.38
N MET A 253 -14.21 -7.29 1.61
CA MET A 253 -13.20 -8.25 2.06
C MET A 253 -13.50 -8.83 3.43
N LEU A 254 -14.05 -8.06 4.37
CA LEU A 254 -14.48 -8.56 5.68
C LEU A 254 -15.53 -9.66 5.50
N VAL A 255 -16.57 -9.41 4.70
CA VAL A 255 -17.61 -10.40 4.40
C VAL A 255 -16.99 -11.66 3.78
N ILE A 256 -16.07 -11.50 2.82
CA ILE A 256 -15.36 -12.62 2.18
C ILE A 256 -14.56 -13.43 3.21
N LEU A 257 -13.84 -12.78 4.13
CA LEU A 257 -13.02 -13.46 5.14
C LEU A 257 -13.83 -14.19 6.22
N LEU A 258 -15.08 -13.79 6.43
CA LEU A 258 -16.02 -14.47 7.33
C LEU A 258 -16.62 -15.74 6.71
N LEU A 259 -16.46 -15.97 5.40
CA LEU A 259 -16.94 -17.19 4.76
C LEU A 259 -16.10 -18.41 5.16
N PRO A 260 -16.71 -19.51 5.65
CA PRO A 260 -15.97 -20.72 6.05
C PRO A 260 -15.14 -21.33 4.91
N SER A 261 -15.61 -21.21 3.67
CA SER A 261 -14.89 -21.69 2.48
C SER A 261 -13.57 -20.94 2.25
N ILE A 262 -13.54 -19.63 2.54
CA ILE A 262 -12.34 -18.80 2.41
C ILE A 262 -11.36 -19.09 3.53
N GLN A 263 -11.84 -19.26 4.76
CA GLN A 263 -10.99 -19.63 5.90
C GLN A 263 -10.32 -20.99 5.67
N LYS A 264 -11.07 -21.99 5.19
CA LYS A 264 -10.52 -23.28 4.77
C LYS A 264 -9.53 -23.14 3.61
N LEU A 265 -9.83 -22.31 2.61
CA LEU A 265 -8.92 -22.05 1.50
C LEU A 265 -7.55 -21.52 1.98
N ILE A 266 -7.55 -20.60 2.95
CA ILE A 266 -6.32 -20.04 3.51
C ILE A 266 -5.53 -21.11 4.27
N VAL A 267 -6.17 -21.87 5.16
CA VAL A 267 -5.45 -22.90 5.94
C VAL A 267 -4.87 -23.99 5.04
N ASN A 268 -5.65 -24.46 4.06
CA ASN A 268 -5.22 -25.50 3.12
C ASN A 268 -4.07 -25.05 2.20
N GLN A 269 -3.79 -23.75 2.10
CA GLN A 269 -2.58 -23.26 1.42
C GLN A 269 -1.29 -23.73 2.10
N GLY A 270 -1.31 -23.91 3.42
CA GLY A 270 -0.14 -24.33 4.19
C GLY A 270 0.17 -25.82 4.09
N GLU A 271 -0.76 -26.60 3.51
CA GLU A 271 -0.66 -28.06 3.37
C GLU A 271 -0.06 -28.49 2.01
N ASN A 272 0.21 -27.54 1.10
CA ASN A 272 0.87 -27.77 -0.20
C ASN A 272 2.31 -27.26 -0.20
#